data_AF-A0A2T8FD31-F1
#
_entry.id   AF-A0A2T8FD31-F1
#
_cell.length_a   1.000
_cell.length_b   1.000
_cell.length_c   1.000
_cell.angle_alpha   90.00
_cell.angle_beta   90.00
_cell.angle_gamma   90.00
#
_symmetry.space_group_name_H-M   'P 1'
#
loop_
_entity.id
_entity.type
_entity.pdbx_description
1 polymer ?
#
loop_
_entity_poly.entity_id
_entity_poly.type
_entity_poly.pdbx_seq_one_letter_code
_entity_poly.pdbx_strand_id
1 'polypeptide(L)'
;MLFQFPDQSHPEQVSAVRVDHVPEDLPPGAGVLAELWSAPDASYHDGRADPLVEVDAWRISCPPGASRFRTSLFSAGRETAMHRTSTLDYDFVLQGSVTLILDDGSETHLHAGDAVILPGTAHAWRAGPEGCRLGVVMIGTEPPPRGDVTAGALQLPVGRPPETPATLGR
;
A
#
# COMPACT_ATOMS: atom_id res chain seq x y z
N MET A 1 5.98 -12.73 7.21
CA MET A 1 5.78 -12.25 8.60
C MET A 1 4.58 -11.32 8.63
N LEU A 2 3.74 -11.42 9.66
CA LEU A 2 2.48 -10.68 9.72
C LEU A 2 2.43 -9.72 10.91
N PHE A 3 1.91 -8.53 10.66
CA PHE A 3 1.65 -7.51 11.66
C PHE A 3 0.20 -7.06 11.58
N GLN A 4 -0.50 -7.09 12.71
CA GLN A 4 -1.85 -6.54 12.85
C GLN A 4 -1.79 -5.16 13.49
N PHE A 5 -2.58 -4.23 12.95
CA PHE A 5 -2.75 -2.88 13.46
C PHE A 5 -4.20 -2.72 13.92
N PRO A 6 -4.46 -2.47 15.21
CA PRO A 6 -5.80 -2.16 15.69
C PRO A 6 -6.27 -0.79 15.16
N ASP A 7 -5.34 0.14 14.94
CA ASP A 7 -5.57 1.47 14.41
C ASP A 7 -4.31 1.98 13.67
N GLN A 8 -4.50 2.77 12.61
CA GLN A 8 -3.46 3.50 11.86
C GLN A 8 -3.87 4.95 11.55
N SER A 9 -4.82 5.51 12.30
CA SER A 9 -5.24 6.91 12.23
C SER A 9 -4.11 7.90 12.61
N HIS A 10 -3.10 7.43 13.34
CA HIS A 10 -1.91 8.18 13.75
C HIS A 10 -0.63 7.45 13.29
N PRO A 11 -0.02 7.84 12.15
CA PRO A 11 1.06 7.09 11.50
C PRO A 11 2.37 7.09 12.31
N GLU A 12 2.51 8.01 13.26
CA GLU A 12 3.64 8.08 14.21
C GLU A 12 3.41 7.28 15.51
N GLN A 13 2.18 6.80 15.76
CA GLN A 13 1.79 6.05 16.96
C GLN A 13 1.35 4.61 16.64
N VAL A 14 1.82 4.09 15.51
CA VAL A 14 1.41 2.78 14.99
C VAL A 14 1.86 1.68 15.95
N SER A 15 0.90 1.12 16.69
CA SER A 15 1.09 -0.12 17.44
C SER A 15 0.82 -1.30 16.49
N ALA A 16 1.84 -2.14 16.31
CA ALA A 16 1.77 -3.31 15.46
C ALA A 16 2.01 -4.55 16.34
N VAL A 17 1.12 -5.53 16.25
CA VAL A 17 1.29 -6.81 16.95
C VAL A 17 1.64 -7.88 15.94
N ARG A 18 2.70 -8.64 16.18
CA ARG A 18 3.03 -9.80 15.35
C ARG A 18 1.96 -10.86 15.53
N VAL A 19 1.44 -11.39 14.42
CA VAL A 19 0.45 -12.48 14.40
C VAL A 19 0.98 -13.66 13.59
N ASP A 20 0.50 -14.86 13.91
CA ASP A 20 1.00 -16.10 13.29
C ASP A 20 0.34 -16.42 11.94
N HIS A 21 -0.89 -15.93 11.73
CA HIS A 21 -1.66 -16.15 10.52
C HIS A 21 -2.54 -14.94 10.21
N VAL A 22 -2.94 -14.83 8.93
CA VAL A 22 -3.92 -13.83 8.51
C VAL A 22 -5.27 -14.21 9.15
N PRO A 23 -5.90 -13.35 9.96
CA PRO A 23 -7.22 -13.62 10.49
C PRO A 23 -8.24 -13.80 9.36
N GLU A 24 -9.15 -14.76 9.51
CA GLU A 24 -10.25 -14.97 8.54
C GLU A 24 -11.17 -13.74 8.48
N ASP A 25 -11.48 -13.19 9.66
CA ASP A 25 -12.25 -11.96 9.82
C ASP A 25 -11.40 -10.89 10.49
N LEU A 26 -11.36 -9.70 9.88
CA LEU A 26 -10.71 -8.53 10.47
C LEU A 26 -11.73 -7.67 11.23
N PRO A 27 -11.52 -7.38 12.53
CA PRO A 27 -12.37 -6.46 13.27
C PRO A 27 -12.48 -5.09 12.58
N PRO A 28 -13.57 -4.34 12.79
CA PRO A 28 -13.71 -2.97 12.27
C PRO A 28 -12.50 -2.10 12.63
N GLY A 29 -11.96 -1.38 11.65
CA GLY A 29 -10.76 -0.54 11.80
C GLY A 29 -9.42 -1.30 11.75
N ALA A 30 -9.42 -2.61 11.96
CA ALA A 30 -8.20 -3.42 11.94
C ALA A 30 -7.61 -3.57 10.52
N GLY A 31 -6.29 -3.63 10.45
CA GLY A 31 -5.59 -4.05 9.24
C GLY A 31 -4.48 -5.04 9.54
N VAL A 32 -4.08 -5.80 8.53
CA VAL A 32 -2.96 -6.74 8.62
C VAL A 32 -2.03 -6.52 7.45
N LEU A 33 -0.74 -6.45 7.72
CA LEU A 33 0.31 -6.42 6.71
C LEU A 33 1.10 -7.71 6.81
N ALA A 34 1.19 -8.43 5.71
CA ALA A 34 2.08 -9.57 5.57
C ALA A 34 3.26 -9.18 4.69
N GLU A 35 4.45 -9.09 5.27
CA GLU A 35 5.71 -8.99 4.52
C GLU A 35 5.98 -10.37 3.91
N LEU A 36 6.16 -10.41 2.58
CA LEU A 36 6.38 -11.62 1.80
C LEU A 36 7.84 -11.75 1.35
N TRP A 37 8.48 -10.62 1.04
CA TRP A 37 9.87 -10.57 0.60
C TRP A 37 10.53 -9.25 0.99
N SER A 38 11.82 -9.30 1.29
CA SER A 38 12.66 -8.11 1.48
C SER A 38 14.05 -8.37 0.91
N ALA A 39 14.56 -7.46 0.10
CA ALA A 39 15.92 -7.48 -0.40
C ALA A 39 16.61 -6.14 -0.09
N PRO A 40 17.84 -6.15 0.45
CA PRO A 40 18.56 -4.93 0.79
C PRO A 40 19.01 -4.14 -0.44
N ASP A 41 19.12 -4.81 -1.59
CA ASP A 41 19.51 -4.23 -2.87
C ASP A 41 19.01 -5.14 -4.03
N ALA A 42 19.42 -4.84 -5.27
CA ALA A 42 19.05 -5.59 -6.47
C ALA A 42 20.07 -6.70 -6.84
N SER A 43 20.90 -7.14 -5.89
CA SER A 43 21.84 -8.24 -6.12
C SER A 43 21.10 -9.55 -6.38
N TYR A 44 21.84 -10.53 -6.93
CA TYR A 44 21.29 -11.86 -7.15
C TYR A 44 20.94 -12.55 -5.81
N HIS A 45 19.71 -13.04 -5.72
CA HIS A 45 19.24 -13.89 -4.64
C HIS A 45 18.83 -15.25 -5.20
N ASP A 46 19.32 -16.34 -4.61
CA ASP A 46 19.00 -17.71 -5.03
C ASP A 46 17.61 -18.19 -4.56
N GLY A 47 16.91 -17.36 -3.79
CA GLY A 47 15.55 -17.61 -3.30
C GLY A 47 15.46 -18.62 -2.15
N ARG A 48 16.58 -19.12 -1.62
CA ARG A 48 16.58 -20.20 -0.62
C ARG A 48 16.58 -19.71 0.83
N ALA A 49 17.13 -18.54 1.08
CA ALA A 49 17.04 -17.90 2.39
C ALA A 49 15.65 -17.29 2.58
N ASP A 50 15.02 -17.53 3.73
CA ASP A 50 13.83 -16.79 4.13
C ASP A 50 14.24 -15.36 4.49
N PRO A 51 13.87 -14.34 3.69
CA PRO A 51 14.29 -12.96 3.91
C PRO A 51 13.65 -12.33 5.15
N LEU A 52 12.74 -13.05 5.83
CA LEU A 52 11.96 -12.56 6.96
C LEU A 52 12.50 -13.00 8.31
N VAL A 53 13.53 -13.86 8.34
CA VAL A 53 14.15 -14.37 9.58
C VAL A 53 14.69 -13.24 10.46
N GLU A 54 15.23 -12.20 9.84
CA GLU A 54 15.88 -11.07 10.52
C GLU A 54 14.95 -9.86 10.75
N VAL A 55 13.68 -9.97 10.37
CA VAL A 55 12.73 -8.87 10.57
C VAL A 55 11.99 -9.13 11.89
N ASP A 56 12.41 -8.43 12.94
CA ASP A 56 11.91 -8.58 14.32
C ASP A 56 10.84 -7.54 14.69
N ALA A 57 10.73 -6.47 13.91
CA ALA A 57 9.83 -5.35 14.16
C ALA A 57 9.20 -4.79 12.87
N TRP A 58 8.02 -4.19 13.01
CA TRP A 58 7.35 -3.50 11.92
C TRP A 58 8.18 -2.31 11.42
N ARG A 59 8.24 -2.13 10.09
CA ARG A 59 8.88 -0.99 9.44
C ARG A 59 8.08 -0.58 8.21
N ILE A 60 7.62 0.68 8.18
CA ILE A 60 6.95 1.24 6.99
C ILE A 60 7.94 1.62 5.88
N SER A 61 9.19 1.91 6.24
CA SER A 61 10.21 2.42 5.33
C SER A 61 10.93 1.33 4.53
N CYS A 62 11.38 1.69 3.32
CA CYS A 62 12.27 0.89 2.48
C CYS A 62 13.54 1.71 2.20
N PRO A 63 14.75 1.27 2.61
CA PRO A 63 16.00 2.00 2.36
C PRO A 63 16.26 2.20 0.86
N PRO A 64 16.95 3.28 0.44
CA PRO A 64 17.31 3.49 -0.96
C PRO A 64 18.00 2.26 -1.58
N GLY A 65 17.51 1.83 -2.75
CA GLY A 65 18.02 0.65 -3.46
C GLY A 65 17.45 -0.69 -3.00
N ALA A 66 16.84 -0.75 -1.80
CA ALA A 66 16.18 -1.94 -1.30
C ALA A 66 14.81 -2.15 -1.97
N SER A 67 14.29 -3.38 -1.92
CA SER A 67 12.93 -3.71 -2.34
C SER A 67 12.18 -4.52 -1.30
N ARG A 68 10.86 -4.35 -1.28
CA ARG A 68 9.94 -5.11 -0.44
C ARG A 68 8.72 -5.53 -1.23
N PHE A 69 8.21 -6.72 -0.93
CA PHE A 69 6.92 -7.18 -1.44
C PHE A 69 6.05 -7.62 -0.28
N ARG A 70 4.86 -7.03 -0.18
CA ARG A 70 3.93 -7.24 0.93
C ARG A 70 2.50 -7.26 0.46
N THR A 71 1.62 -7.80 1.31
CA THR A 71 0.18 -7.64 1.15
C THR A 71 -0.40 -6.88 2.33
N SER A 72 -1.26 -5.91 2.06
CA SER A 72 -2.01 -5.14 3.06
C SER A 72 -3.48 -5.54 3.00
N LEU A 73 -4.05 -5.89 4.14
CA LEU A 73 -5.46 -6.23 4.29
C LEU A 73 -6.11 -5.19 5.17
N PHE A 74 -7.24 -4.67 4.72
CA PHE A 74 -8.03 -3.66 5.42
C PHE A 74 -9.41 -4.22 5.68
N SER A 75 -9.87 -4.13 6.93
CA SER A 75 -11.28 -4.40 7.24
C SER A 75 -12.20 -3.40 6.56
N ALA A 76 -13.49 -3.74 6.50
CA ALA A 76 -14.52 -2.90 5.90
C ALA A 76 -14.49 -1.47 6.48
N GLY A 77 -14.48 -0.48 5.58
CA GLY A 77 -14.52 0.94 5.94
C GLY A 77 -13.28 1.47 6.65
N ARG A 78 -12.21 0.68 6.80
CA ARG A 78 -10.95 1.13 7.41
C ARG A 78 -10.37 2.28 6.60
N GLU A 79 -9.92 3.33 7.30
CA GLU A 79 -9.15 4.43 6.71
C GLU A 79 -7.75 4.49 7.33
N THR A 80 -6.72 4.64 6.50
CA THR A 80 -5.35 4.90 6.97
C THR A 80 -5.11 6.40 7.07
N ALA A 81 -4.22 6.83 7.96
CA ALA A 81 -3.77 8.21 7.95
C ALA A 81 -3.08 8.60 6.63
N MET A 82 -3.13 9.88 6.30
CA MET A 82 -2.31 10.49 5.25
C MET A 82 -0.84 10.28 5.60
N HIS A 83 -0.08 9.64 4.71
CA HIS A 83 1.32 9.35 4.92
C HIS A 83 2.10 9.35 3.61
N ARG A 84 3.42 9.32 3.74
CA ARG A 84 4.34 9.32 2.61
C ARG A 84 5.61 8.57 2.98
N THR A 85 6.17 7.85 2.02
CA THR A 85 7.47 7.18 2.12
C THR A 85 8.39 7.63 0.98
N SER A 86 9.71 7.56 1.20
CA SER A 86 10.72 7.76 0.14
C SER A 86 10.82 6.48 -0.69
N THR A 87 9.74 6.12 -1.38
CA THR A 87 9.61 4.88 -2.13
C THR A 87 8.86 5.09 -3.44
N LEU A 88 9.13 4.21 -4.41
CA LEU A 88 8.28 3.99 -5.56
C LEU A 88 7.43 2.76 -5.26
N ASP A 89 6.14 2.99 -5.07
CA ASP A 89 5.20 1.91 -4.73
C ASP A 89 4.37 1.52 -5.96
N TYR A 90 4.25 0.21 -6.17
CA TYR A 90 3.35 -0.42 -7.13
C TYR A 90 2.26 -1.12 -6.35
N ASP A 91 1.08 -0.51 -6.32
CA ASP A 91 -0.05 -0.99 -5.53
C ASP A 91 -1.09 -1.59 -6.45
N PHE A 92 -1.41 -2.85 -6.21
CA PHE A 92 -2.37 -3.63 -6.99
C PHE A 92 -3.51 -4.10 -6.12
N VAL A 93 -4.75 -3.85 -6.53
CA VAL A 93 -5.92 -4.32 -5.79
C VAL A 93 -6.16 -5.80 -6.12
N LEU A 94 -5.91 -6.66 -5.14
CA LEU A 94 -6.09 -8.10 -5.26
C LEU A 94 -7.55 -8.53 -5.03
N GLN A 95 -8.23 -7.88 -4.09
CA GLN A 95 -9.61 -8.21 -3.70
C GLN A 95 -10.31 -6.99 -3.09
N GLY A 96 -11.62 -6.90 -3.27
CA GLY A 96 -12.45 -5.83 -2.71
C GLY A 96 -12.28 -4.52 -3.46
N SER A 97 -12.35 -3.41 -2.73
CA SER A 97 -12.18 -2.07 -3.28
C SER A 97 -11.55 -1.12 -2.27
N VAL A 98 -10.89 -0.08 -2.78
CA VAL A 98 -10.29 0.97 -1.96
C VAL A 98 -10.37 2.30 -2.68
N THR A 99 -10.53 3.37 -1.92
CA THR A 99 -10.36 4.73 -2.40
C THR A 99 -8.96 5.21 -2.05
N LEU A 100 -8.20 5.62 -3.06
CA LEU A 100 -6.97 6.40 -2.91
C LEU A 100 -7.34 7.86 -2.66
N ILE A 101 -6.84 8.46 -1.59
CA ILE A 101 -7.03 9.86 -1.24
C ILE A 101 -5.67 10.54 -1.29
N LEU A 102 -5.55 11.62 -2.08
CA LEU A 102 -4.31 12.40 -2.19
C LEU A 102 -4.34 13.65 -1.28
N ASP A 103 -3.19 14.29 -1.13
CA ASP A 103 -3.00 15.47 -0.27
C ASP A 103 -3.76 16.73 -0.76
N ASP A 104 -4.03 16.81 -2.06
CA ASP A 104 -4.90 17.83 -2.66
C ASP A 104 -6.41 17.55 -2.44
N GLY A 105 -6.75 16.44 -1.78
CA GLY A 105 -8.12 15.99 -1.51
C GLY A 105 -8.79 15.26 -2.68
N SER A 106 -8.09 15.02 -3.79
CA SER A 106 -8.61 14.19 -4.87
C SER A 106 -8.77 12.73 -4.41
N GLU A 107 -9.87 12.10 -4.86
CA GLU A 107 -10.20 10.71 -4.55
C GLU A 107 -10.28 9.90 -5.83
N THR A 108 -9.69 8.71 -5.82
CA THR A 108 -9.77 7.74 -6.92
C THR A 108 -10.26 6.41 -6.38
N HIS A 109 -11.36 5.90 -6.95
CA HIS A 109 -11.91 4.59 -6.59
C HIS A 109 -11.23 3.49 -7.39
N LEU A 110 -10.72 2.48 -6.68
CA LEU A 110 -10.02 1.33 -7.24
C LEU A 110 -10.76 0.04 -6.85
N HIS A 111 -10.81 -0.89 -7.78
CA HIS A 111 -11.41 -2.21 -7.61
C HIS A 111 -10.39 -3.30 -7.89
N ALA A 112 -10.70 -4.54 -7.52
CA ALA A 112 -9.87 -5.69 -7.84
C ALA A 112 -9.47 -5.70 -9.34
N GLY A 113 -8.16 -5.80 -9.59
CA GLY A 113 -7.56 -5.69 -10.92
C GLY A 113 -6.93 -4.32 -11.21
N ASP A 114 -7.30 -3.25 -10.51
CA ASP A 114 -6.70 -1.93 -10.73
C ASP A 114 -5.31 -1.83 -10.10
N ALA A 115 -4.46 -1.01 -10.71
CA ALA A 115 -3.13 -0.69 -10.21
C ALA A 115 -2.92 0.83 -10.11
N VAL A 116 -2.15 1.26 -9.11
CA VAL A 116 -1.63 2.62 -9.02
C VAL A 116 -0.14 2.64 -8.74
N ILE A 117 0.52 3.65 -9.29
CA ILE A 117 1.94 3.91 -9.06
C ILE A 117 2.08 5.17 -8.22
N LEU A 118 2.79 5.07 -7.10
CA LEU A 118 2.96 6.15 -6.12
C LEU A 118 4.46 6.45 -5.94
N PRO A 119 5.04 7.34 -6.76
CA PRO A 119 6.46 7.73 -6.66
C PRO A 119 6.68 8.75 -5.54
N GLY A 120 6.67 8.29 -4.30
CA GLY A 120 6.77 9.14 -3.12
C GLY A 120 5.57 10.08 -3.02
N THR A 121 4.38 9.58 -3.34
CA THR A 121 3.10 10.31 -3.27
C THR A 121 2.56 10.26 -1.85
N ALA A 122 2.18 11.43 -1.31
CA ALA A 122 1.42 11.48 -0.06
C ALA A 122 0.01 10.95 -0.32
N HIS A 123 -0.41 9.96 0.47
CA HIS A 123 -1.70 9.32 0.26
C HIS A 123 -2.30 8.72 1.53
N ALA A 124 -3.61 8.50 1.48
CA ALA A 124 -4.37 7.68 2.41
C ALA A 124 -5.23 6.68 1.64
N TRP A 125 -5.62 5.61 2.32
CA TRP A 125 -6.47 4.54 1.80
C TRP A 125 -7.74 4.44 2.61
N ARG A 126 -8.90 4.40 1.94
CA ARG A 126 -10.19 4.08 2.55
C ARG A 126 -10.78 2.82 1.92
N ALA A 127 -10.87 1.75 2.69
CA ALA A 127 -11.39 0.47 2.22
C ALA A 127 -12.91 0.51 1.99
N GLY A 128 -13.37 -0.22 0.98
CA GLY A 128 -14.78 -0.39 0.68
C GLY A 128 -15.56 -1.18 1.74
N PRO A 129 -16.87 -1.41 1.51
CA PRO A 129 -17.76 -2.07 2.48
C PRO A 129 -17.43 -3.55 2.72
N GLU A 130 -16.70 -4.19 1.80
CA GLU A 130 -16.23 -5.58 1.94
C GLU A 130 -14.75 -5.67 2.37
N GLY A 131 -14.13 -4.52 2.68
CA GLY A 131 -12.69 -4.42 2.91
C GLY A 131 -11.88 -4.41 1.61
N CYS A 132 -10.56 -4.52 1.76
CA CYS A 132 -9.62 -4.52 0.64
C CYS A 132 -8.41 -5.41 0.93
N ARG A 133 -7.86 -6.03 -0.12
CA ARG A 133 -6.52 -6.60 -0.12
C ARG A 133 -5.68 -5.96 -1.22
N LEU A 134 -4.58 -5.33 -0.83
CA LEU A 134 -3.57 -4.79 -1.73
C LEU A 134 -2.34 -5.71 -1.79
N GLY A 135 -1.79 -5.91 -2.98
CA GLY A 135 -0.41 -6.34 -3.17
C GLY A 135 0.45 -5.11 -3.43
N VAL A 136 1.55 -4.97 -2.69
CA VAL A 136 2.38 -3.75 -2.70
C VAL A 136 3.82 -4.14 -2.92
N VAL A 137 4.42 -3.68 -4.01
CA VAL A 137 5.87 -3.72 -4.22
C VAL A 137 6.42 -2.34 -3.95
N MET A 138 7.38 -2.24 -3.04
CA MET A 138 8.08 -0.99 -2.73
C MET A 138 9.51 -1.07 -3.21
N ILE A 139 9.98 -0.01 -3.86
CA ILE A 139 11.40 0.20 -4.13
C ILE A 139 11.83 1.46 -3.38
N GLY A 140 12.84 1.33 -2.51
CA GLY A 140 13.37 2.48 -1.80
C GLY A 140 14.07 3.44 -2.74
N THR A 141 13.72 4.72 -2.63
CA THR A 141 14.34 5.80 -3.41
C THR A 141 15.13 6.72 -2.50
N GLU A 142 15.99 7.54 -3.09
CA GLU A 142 16.48 8.72 -2.37
C GLU A 142 15.29 9.57 -1.88
N PRO A 143 15.45 10.29 -0.76
CA PRO A 143 14.44 11.23 -0.32
C PRO A 143 14.12 12.22 -1.45
N PRO A 144 12.83 12.46 -1.70
CA PRO A 144 12.41 13.45 -2.68
C PRO A 144 13.01 14.83 -2.32
N PRO A 145 13.33 15.67 -3.32
CA PRO A 145 13.87 17.01 -3.08
C PRO A 145 12.97 17.79 -2.11
N ARG A 146 13.57 18.58 -1.20
CA ARG A 146 12.79 19.42 -0.27
C ARG A 146 11.97 20.46 -1.06
N GLY A 147 10.65 20.37 -0.95
CA GLY A 147 9.66 21.27 -1.57
C GLY A 147 8.30 20.59 -1.73
N ASP A 148 7.23 21.38 -1.92
CA ASP A 148 5.86 20.90 -2.19
C ASP A 148 5.80 20.26 -3.59
N VAL A 149 6.27 19.02 -3.70
CA VAL A 149 6.05 18.22 -4.89
C VAL A 149 4.77 17.43 -4.64
N THR A 150 3.66 17.87 -5.22
CA THR A 150 2.45 17.05 -5.38
C THR A 150 2.83 15.93 -6.36
N ALA A 151 3.35 14.82 -5.83
CA ALA A 151 3.66 13.67 -6.64
C ALA A 151 2.33 13.05 -7.08
N GLY A 152 1.96 13.22 -8.35
CA GLY A 152 0.74 12.62 -8.89
C GLY A 152 0.78 11.10 -8.83
N ALA A 153 -0.39 10.48 -8.73
CA ALA A 153 -0.55 9.05 -8.86
C ALA A 153 -0.84 8.70 -10.33
N LEU A 154 -0.12 7.71 -10.89
CA LEU A 154 -0.50 7.15 -12.18
C LEU A 154 -1.43 5.96 -11.94
N GLN A 155 -2.68 6.07 -12.36
CA GLN A 155 -3.62 4.96 -12.38
C GLN A 155 -3.50 4.19 -13.70
N LEU A 156 -3.42 2.87 -13.59
CA LEU A 156 -3.46 1.98 -14.74
C LEU A 156 -4.64 1.01 -14.56
N PRO A 157 -5.76 1.18 -15.30
CA PRO A 157 -6.80 0.17 -15.31
C PRO A 157 -6.24 -1.08 -15.99
N VAL A 158 -5.98 -2.13 -15.22
CA VAL A 158 -5.56 -3.42 -15.79
C VAL A 158 -6.82 -4.25 -15.99
N GLY A 159 -7.37 -4.21 -17.20
CA GLY A 159 -8.47 -5.09 -17.61
C GLY A 159 -9.87 -4.46 -17.69
N ARG A 160 -10.04 -3.17 -17.39
CA ARG A 160 -11.26 -2.42 -17.72
C ARG A 160 -11.04 -1.61 -19.01
N PRO A 161 -11.97 -1.64 -19.99
CA PRO A 161 -11.89 -0.71 -21.12
C PRO A 161 -11.90 0.73 -20.58
N PRO A 162 -11.19 1.67 -21.24
CA PRO A 162 -11.21 3.08 -20.83
C PRO A 162 -12.67 3.54 -20.74
N GLU A 163 -13.02 4.25 -19.67
CA GLU A 163 -14.36 4.83 -19.56
C GLU A 163 -14.60 5.70 -20.79
N THR A 164 -15.71 5.46 -21.48
CA THR A 164 -16.10 6.30 -22.60
C THR A 164 -16.35 7.69 -22.02
N PRO A 165 -15.70 8.76 -22.50
CA PRO A 165 -15.97 10.09 -21.99
C PRO A 165 -17.48 10.31 -22.08
N ALA A 166 -18.10 10.72 -20.98
CA ALA A 166 -19.49 11.12 -20.99
C ALA A 166 -19.67 12.12 -22.14
N THR A 167 -20.43 11.74 -23.17
CA THR A 167 -20.80 12.65 -24.25
C THR A 167 -21.41 13.88 -23.58
N LEU A 168 -20.69 15.01 -23.64
CA LEU A 168 -21.25 16.30 -23.31
C LEU A 168 -22.42 16.50 -24.27
N GLY A 169 -23.64 16.35 -23.74
CA GLY A 169 -24.85 16.51 -24.51
C GLY A 169 -24.98 17.96 -24.97
N ARG A 170 -24.70 18.24 -26.24
CA ARG A 170 -25.68 18.54 -27.30
C ARG A 170 -24.98 19.00 -28.57
#